data_AF-A0A3N5PHA6-F1
#
_entry.id   AF-A0A3N5PHA6-F1
#
_cell.length_a   1.000
_cell.length_b   1.000
_cell.length_c   1.000
_cell.angle_alpha   90.00
_cell.angle_beta   90.00
_cell.angle_gamma   90.00
#
_symmetry.space_group_name_H-M   'P 1'
#
loop_
_entity.id
_entity.type
_entity.pdbx_description
1 polymer ?
#
loop_
_entity_poly.entity_id
_entity_poly.type
_entity_poly.pdbx_seq_one_letter_code
_entity_poly.pdbx_strand_id
1 'polypeptide(L)'
;KPVSYDLDTQDPEQAGILNELRELDTPEALVQSEEIRDTINRAIHALPEELRTAILLREIEGLSYEEIAQTMECPVGTVRSRIFRAREAIDKALAPLL
;
A
#
# COMPACT_ATOMS: atom_id res chain seq x y z
N LYS A 1 20.37 22.47 19.18
CA LYS A 1 20.10 23.83 18.64
C LYS A 1 19.09 23.63 17.51
N PRO A 2 17.83 24.09 17.62
CA PRO A 2 16.87 23.89 16.55
C PRO A 2 17.31 24.75 15.36
N VAL A 3 17.26 24.17 14.17
CA VAL A 3 17.56 24.86 12.92
C VAL A 3 16.30 25.66 12.59
N SER A 4 16.36 26.99 12.72
CA SER A 4 15.36 27.90 12.16
C SER A 4 15.54 27.84 10.65
N TYR A 5 14.71 27.06 9.96
CA TYR A 5 14.51 27.28 8.54
C TYR A 5 13.61 28.51 8.45
N ASP A 6 14.23 29.67 8.20
CA ASP A 6 13.50 30.86 7.77
C ASP A 6 12.96 30.53 6.37
N LEU A 7 11.75 29.98 6.34
CA LEU A 7 11.02 29.68 5.11
C LEU A 7 10.56 31.02 4.53
N ASP A 8 11.29 31.55 3.55
CA ASP A 8 10.79 32.61 2.69
C ASP A 8 9.66 32.03 1.83
N THR A 9 8.43 32.07 2.34
CA THR A 9 7.21 31.51 1.73
C THR A 9 6.73 32.23 0.47
N GLN A 10 7.63 32.84 -0.31
CA GLN A 10 7.30 33.63 -1.50
C GLN A 10 7.47 32.86 -2.82
N ASP A 11 7.96 31.62 -2.74
CA ASP A 11 8.04 30.73 -3.90
C ASP A 11 6.69 30.00 -4.11
N PRO A 12 5.96 30.25 -5.21
CA PRO A 12 4.67 29.62 -5.47
C PRO A 12 4.75 28.10 -5.58
N GLU A 13 5.90 27.53 -5.96
CA GLU A 13 6.09 26.07 -5.96
C GLU A 13 6.12 25.49 -4.54
N GLN A 14 6.74 26.22 -3.60
CA GLN A 14 6.82 25.81 -2.19
C GLN A 14 5.49 26.02 -1.45
N ALA A 15 4.73 27.05 -1.84
CA ALA A 15 3.37 27.28 -1.33
C ALA A 15 2.41 26.16 -1.75
N GLY A 16 2.56 25.61 -2.96
CA GLY A 16 1.78 24.45 -3.43
C GLY A 16 2.03 23.19 -2.60
N ILE A 17 3.30 22.85 -2.35
CA ILE A 17 3.69 21.70 -1.53
C ILE A 17 3.16 21.83 -0.10
N LEU A 18 3.25 23.02 0.50
CA LEU A 18 2.75 23.25 1.87
C LEU A 18 1.22 23.14 1.96
N ASN A 19 0.50 23.50 0.89
CA ASN A 19 -0.95 23.35 0.83
C ASN A 19 -1.36 21.88 0.67
N GLU A 20 -0.69 21.13 -0.22
CA GLU A 20 -0.91 19.68 -0.37
C GLU A 20 -0.65 18.91 0.94
N LEU A 21 0.43 19.25 1.65
CA LEU A 21 0.72 18.67 2.97
C LEU A 21 -0.38 18.96 4.00
N ARG A 22 -0.95 20.18 4.00
CA ARG A 22 -2.06 20.53 4.91
C ARG A 22 -3.37 19.85 4.56
N GLU A 23 -3.65 19.62 3.28
CA GLU A 23 -4.84 18.88 2.82
C GLU A 23 -4.79 17.41 3.28
N LEU A 24 -3.60 16.79 3.29
CA LEU A 24 -3.37 15.43 3.81
C LEU A 24 -3.53 15.32 5.33
N ASP A 25 -3.29 16.40 6.07
CA ASP A 25 -3.39 16.46 7.54
C ASP A 25 -4.79 16.83 8.06
N THR A 26 -5.78 16.96 7.18
CA THR A 26 -7.17 17.21 7.60
C THR A 26 -7.71 15.99 8.36
N PRO A 27 -8.54 16.19 9.41
CA PRO A 27 -9.16 15.07 10.14
C PRO A 27 -9.89 14.09 9.21
N GLU A 28 -10.56 14.61 8.18
CA GLU A 28 -11.25 13.83 7.17
C GLU A 28 -10.29 12.97 6.34
N ALA A 29 -9.17 13.54 5.87
CA ALA A 29 -8.15 12.80 5.10
C ALA A 29 -7.45 11.72 5.94
N LEU A 30 -7.21 12.01 7.23
CA LEU A 30 -6.63 11.04 8.16
C LEU A 30 -7.57 9.85 8.39
N VAL A 31 -8.86 10.11 8.66
CA VAL A 31 -9.87 9.05 8.84
C VAL A 31 -10.02 8.22 7.56
N GLN A 32 -10.10 8.86 6.39
CA GLN A 32 -10.18 8.14 5.11
C GLN A 32 -8.96 7.26 4.88
N SER A 33 -7.76 7.75 5.21
CA SER A 33 -6.51 6.98 5.11
C SER A 33 -6.48 5.79 6.06
N GLU A 34 -7.02 5.93 7.28
CA GLU A 34 -7.19 4.82 8.23
C GLU A 34 -8.19 3.78 7.71
N GLU A 35 -9.34 4.21 7.18
CA GLU A 35 -10.35 3.31 6.62
C GLU A 35 -9.83 2.48 5.44
N ILE A 36 -9.04 3.10 4.55
CA ILE A 36 -8.37 2.40 3.44
C ILE A 36 -7.38 1.37 3.99
N ARG A 37 -6.52 1.77 4.94
CA ARG A 37 -5.53 0.87 5.54
C ARG A 37 -6.19 -0.33 6.22
N ASP A 38 -7.23 -0.09 6.99
CA ASP A 38 -7.99 -1.14 7.66
C ASP A 38 -8.66 -2.09 6.67
N THR A 39 -9.17 -1.56 5.57
CA THR A 39 -9.79 -2.36 4.51
C THR A 39 -8.78 -3.24 3.80
N ILE A 40 -7.58 -2.73 3.48
CA ILE A 40 -6.47 -3.54 2.95
C ILE A 40 -6.11 -4.67 3.91
N ASN A 41 -5.92 -4.33 5.19
CA ASN A 41 -5.57 -5.32 6.22
C ASN A 41 -6.63 -6.41 6.31
N ARG A 42 -7.91 -6.05 6.39
CA ARG A 42 -9.02 -7.03 6.42
C ARG A 42 -9.03 -7.90 5.15
N ALA A 43 -8.85 -7.30 3.98
CA ALA A 43 -8.83 -8.03 2.72
C ALA A 43 -7.71 -9.06 2.68
N ILE A 44 -6.48 -8.68 3.07
CA ILE A 44 -5.32 -9.58 3.16
C ILE A 44 -5.58 -10.73 4.15
N HIS A 45 -6.17 -10.44 5.31
CA HIS A 45 -6.47 -11.48 6.31
C HIS A 45 -7.56 -12.46 5.85
N ALA A 46 -8.52 -12.00 5.03
CA ALA A 46 -9.58 -12.83 4.47
C ALA A 46 -9.11 -13.72 3.30
N LEU A 47 -7.92 -13.48 2.75
CA LEU A 47 -7.38 -14.31 1.67
C LEU A 47 -7.12 -15.75 2.13
N PRO A 48 -7.34 -16.75 1.24
CA PRO A 48 -6.76 -18.07 1.42
C PRO A 48 -5.26 -17.99 1.69
N GLU A 49 -4.77 -18.85 2.57
CA GLU A 49 -3.38 -18.80 3.07
C GLU A 49 -2.35 -18.72 1.94
N GLU A 50 -2.51 -19.53 0.89
CA GLU A 50 -1.57 -19.53 -0.23
C GLU A 50 -1.53 -18.20 -0.99
N LEU A 51 -2.67 -17.50 -1.12
CA LEU A 51 -2.73 -16.19 -1.77
C LEU A 51 -2.09 -15.12 -0.89
N ARG A 52 -2.41 -15.15 0.41
CA ARG A 52 -1.85 -14.25 1.42
C ARG A 52 -0.33 -14.37 1.48
N THR A 53 0.20 -15.58 1.57
CA THR A 53 1.64 -15.84 1.62
C THR A 53 2.32 -15.32 0.35
N ALA A 54 1.78 -15.62 -0.83
CA ALA A 54 2.38 -15.17 -2.09
C ALA A 54 2.42 -13.64 -2.22
N ILE A 55 1.37 -12.92 -1.82
CA ILE A 55 1.34 -11.45 -1.90
C ILE A 55 2.24 -10.80 -0.83
N LEU A 56 2.30 -11.33 0.39
CA LEU A 56 3.18 -10.79 1.43
C LEU A 56 4.66 -10.96 1.08
N LEU A 57 5.06 -12.14 0.60
CA LEU A 57 6.44 -12.36 0.15
C LEU A 57 6.81 -11.44 -1.02
N ARG A 58 5.84 -11.07 -1.85
CA ARG A 58 6.07 -10.15 -2.97
C ARG A 58 6.17 -8.68 -2.54
N GLU A 59 5.17 -8.19 -1.83
CA GLU A 59 5.02 -6.75 -1.56
C GLU A 59 5.76 -6.29 -0.30
N ILE A 60 5.92 -7.18 0.69
CA ILE A 60 6.54 -6.85 1.97
C ILE A 60 8.01 -7.29 1.99
N GLU A 61 8.27 -8.55 1.64
CA GLU A 61 9.64 -9.09 1.62
C GLU A 61 10.40 -8.76 0.32
N GLY A 62 9.71 -8.30 -0.72
CA GLY A 62 10.33 -7.86 -1.98
C GLY A 62 10.89 -8.99 -2.85
N LEU A 63 10.50 -10.24 -2.62
CA LEU A 63 11.05 -11.39 -3.34
C LEU A 63 10.64 -11.43 -4.83
N SER A 64 11.52 -12.00 -5.65
CA SER A 64 11.21 -12.34 -7.04
C SER A 64 10.20 -13.49 -7.13
N TYR A 65 9.55 -13.66 -8.28
CA TYR A 65 8.57 -14.74 -8.45
C TYR A 65 9.22 -16.12 -8.37
N GLU A 66 10.47 -16.22 -8.81
CA GLU A 66 11.29 -17.43 -8.77
C GLU A 66 11.67 -17.80 -7.32
N GLU A 67 12.06 -16.82 -6.49
CA GLU A 67 12.35 -17.05 -5.06
C GLU A 67 11.09 -17.44 -4.28
N ILE A 68 9.95 -16.81 -4.58
CA ILE A 68 8.66 -17.18 -4.00
C ILE A 68 8.27 -18.60 -4.41
N ALA A 69 8.48 -18.97 -5.68
CA ALA A 69 8.20 -20.30 -6.19
C ALA A 69 9.02 -21.37 -5.46
N GLN A 70 10.30 -21.10 -5.21
CA GLN A 70 11.17 -21.97 -4.42
C GLN A 70 10.70 -22.06 -2.97
N THR A 71 10.41 -20.91 -2.33
CA THR A 71 9.98 -20.84 -0.92
C THR A 71 8.66 -21.56 -0.67
N MET A 72 7.72 -21.47 -1.62
CA MET A 72 6.40 -22.09 -1.54
C MET A 72 6.33 -23.48 -2.19
N GLU A 73 7.46 -24.01 -2.67
CA GLU A 73 7.57 -25.30 -3.35
C GLU A 73 6.52 -25.50 -4.46
N CYS A 74 6.34 -24.48 -5.29
CA CYS A 74 5.32 -24.49 -6.35
C CYS A 74 5.82 -23.87 -7.66
N PRO A 75 5.17 -24.13 -8.82
CA PRO A 75 5.58 -23.53 -10.08
C PRO A 75 5.46 -21.99 -10.08
N VAL A 76 6.38 -21.30 -10.77
CA VAL A 76 6.35 -19.83 -10.91
C VAL A 76 5.04 -19.32 -11.55
N GLY A 77 4.43 -20.11 -12.44
CA GLY A 77 3.11 -19.80 -13.00
C GLY A 77 2.00 -19.77 -11.94
N THR A 78 2.09 -20.66 -10.95
CA THR A 78 1.18 -20.69 -9.80
C THR A 78 1.36 -19.45 -8.94
N VAL A 79 2.61 -19.05 -8.64
CA VAL A 79 2.90 -17.80 -7.92
C VAL A 79 2.26 -16.59 -8.62
N ARG A 80 2.47 -16.45 -9.93
CA ARG A 80 1.85 -15.36 -10.73
C ARG A 80 0.33 -15.36 -10.59
N SER A 81 -0.31 -16.53 -10.73
CA SER A 81 -1.76 -16.64 -10.61
C SER A 81 -2.27 -16.35 -9.19
N ARG A 82 -1.51 -16.73 -8.14
CA ARG A 82 -1.85 -16.47 -6.74
C ARG A 82 -1.77 -14.97 -6.43
N ILE A 83 -0.68 -14.31 -6.83
CA ILE A 83 -0.50 -12.86 -6.68
C ILE A 83 -1.59 -12.09 -7.41
N PHE A 84 -1.91 -12.47 -8.64
CA PHE A 84 -2.98 -11.84 -9.42
C PHE A 84 -4.34 -11.92 -8.69
N ARG A 85 -4.74 -13.11 -8.24
CA ARG A 85 -6.00 -13.30 -7.51
C ARG A 85 -6.03 -12.59 -6.16
N ALA A 86 -4.88 -12.53 -5.46
CA ALA A 86 -4.76 -11.78 -4.22
C ALA A 86 -5.02 -10.28 -4.45
N ARG A 87 -4.41 -9.70 -5.48
CA ARG A 87 -4.63 -8.29 -5.87
C ARG A 87 -6.07 -8.03 -6.27
N GLU A 88 -6.66 -8.86 -7.13
CA GLU A 88 -8.07 -8.74 -7.53
C GLU A 88 -9.03 -8.73 -6.32
N ALA A 89 -8.77 -9.57 -5.31
CA ALA A 89 -9.57 -9.61 -4.10
C ALA A 89 -9.39 -8.35 -3.23
N ILE A 90 -8.18 -7.80 -3.14
CA ILE A 90 -7.90 -6.55 -2.43
C ILE A 90 -8.54 -5.37 -3.16
N ASP A 91 -8.38 -5.28 -4.48
CA ASP A 91 -8.96 -4.23 -5.31
C ASP A 91 -10.49 -4.21 -5.18
N LYS A 92 -11.12 -5.39 -5.19
CA LYS A 92 -12.56 -5.51 -4.99
C LYS A 92 -13.01 -5.05 -3.60
N ALA A 93 -12.19 -5.27 -2.57
CA ALA A 93 -12.48 -4.79 -1.22
C ALA A 93 -12.32 -3.27 -1.09
N LEU A 94 -11.39 -2.68 -1.85
CA LEU A 94 -11.13 -1.25 -1.86
C LEU A 94 -12.08 -0.45 -2.75
N ALA A 95 -12.66 -1.06 -3.79
CA ALA A 95 -13.54 -0.39 -4.75
C ALA A 95 -14.65 0.51 -4.15
N PRO A 96 -15.25 0.22 -2.98
CA PRO A 96 -16.25 1.10 -2.36
C PRO A 96 -15.69 2.38 -1.73
N LEU A 97 -14.37 2.48 -1.54
CA LEU A 97 -13.68 3.57 -0.84
C LEU A 97 -12.92 4.52 -1.80
N LEU A 98 -12.92 4.21 -3.10
CA LEU A 98 -12.28 4.97 -4.18
C LEU A 98 -13.33 5.56 -5.11
#